data_AF-A0A435GYB1-F1
#
_entry.id   AF-A0A435GYB1-F1
#
_cell.length_a   1.000
_cell.length_b   1.000
_cell.length_c   1.000
_cell.angle_alpha   90.00
_cell.angle_beta   90.00
_cell.angle_gamma   90.00
#
_symmetry.space_group_name_H-M   'P 1'
#
loop_
_entity.id
_entity.type
_entity.pdbx_description
1 polymer ?
#
loop_
_entity_poly.entity_id
_entity_poly.type
_entity_poly.pdbx_seq_one_letter_code
_entity_poly.pdbx_strand_id
1 'polypeptide(L)'
;MRKSGTDNLVPAIKSPGDAPSMKGAEQFEIFPDYGPRINRRHMVAAAVVAVPLLFGFTGLAIRYAAVASTLAEPGFEAYARALCRWDCHWYVDISERGYERFPIPNQSNVGRWGFFPFYPLLVAVIRAIFPFPTIVVATVASLACSYAACLVAWPLLKKNMQAYVLYCAFLLSGPFSFHFTTFLSEPLFVLLTSSVFLALKRSSYPAAGISSALLSATRLVGVLVVFATVIEMFQQHRKGGGSPLSFPRWVLGRPDLLVAILISPAGLFAYI
;
A
#
# COMPACT_ATOMS: atom_id res chain seq x y z
N MET A 1 74.64 30.24 -15.58
CA MET A 1 74.74 31.06 -14.34
C MET A 1 73.54 30.79 -13.43
N ARG A 2 73.69 29.94 -12.40
CA ARG A 2 73.21 30.17 -11.01
C ARG A 2 73.51 28.94 -10.14
N LYS A 3 74.31 29.17 -9.11
CA LYS A 3 74.47 28.43 -7.83
C LYS A 3 73.07 28.24 -7.17
N SER A 4 72.77 27.42 -6.16
CA SER A 4 73.45 26.60 -5.15
C SER A 4 72.33 25.90 -4.36
N GLY A 5 72.62 24.76 -3.72
CA GLY A 5 71.72 24.18 -2.71
C GLY A 5 72.00 22.71 -2.43
N THR A 6 73.10 22.44 -1.73
CA THR A 6 73.43 21.15 -1.11
C THR A 6 72.51 20.89 0.08
N ASP A 7 72.11 19.63 0.30
CA ASP A 7 72.35 18.96 1.57
C ASP A 7 72.33 17.43 1.37
N ASN A 8 73.49 16.83 1.62
CA ASN A 8 73.74 15.41 1.67
C ASN A 8 73.38 14.87 3.06
N LEU A 9 72.85 13.63 3.14
CA LEU A 9 73.51 12.49 3.81
C LEU A 9 72.55 11.28 3.84
N VAL A 10 72.92 10.25 3.07
CA VAL A 10 72.43 8.86 3.16
C VAL A 10 73.33 8.13 4.19
N PRO A 11 72.90 7.03 4.87
CA PRO A 11 73.03 5.71 4.24
C PRO A 11 71.84 4.76 4.48
N ALA A 12 71.62 3.92 3.47
CA ALA A 12 70.66 2.82 3.43
C ALA A 12 71.04 1.67 4.38
N ILE A 13 70.04 1.03 4.98
CA ILE A 13 70.20 -0.21 5.76
C ILE A 13 69.56 -1.38 4.99
N LYS A 14 70.34 -2.45 4.90
CA LYS A 14 70.13 -3.68 4.12
C LYS A 14 69.23 -4.68 4.89
N SER A 15 68.48 -5.45 4.11
CA SER A 15 67.58 -6.58 4.40
C SER A 15 67.88 -7.45 5.64
N PRO A 16 66.85 -7.88 6.40
CA PRO A 16 66.95 -9.03 7.30
C PRO A 16 66.39 -10.30 6.64
N GLY A 17 67.29 -11.26 6.40
CA GLY A 17 66.94 -12.67 6.34
C GLY A 17 66.96 -13.27 7.75
N ASP A 18 66.11 -14.28 7.94
CA ASP A 18 66.09 -15.28 9.01
C ASP A 18 65.69 -14.85 10.44
N ALA A 19 64.41 -15.03 10.76
CA ALA A 19 63.93 -15.32 12.11
C ALA A 19 62.90 -16.48 12.09
N PRO A 20 62.91 -17.42 13.05
CA PRO A 20 62.27 -18.72 12.93
C PRO A 20 60.77 -18.76 13.26
N SER A 21 60.09 -19.71 12.62
CA SER A 21 58.65 -20.00 12.67
C SER A 21 58.16 -20.41 14.08
N MET A 22 57.21 -19.63 14.63
CA MET A 22 56.41 -20.01 15.79
C MET A 22 55.06 -20.59 15.33
N LYS A 23 54.94 -21.92 15.36
CA LYS A 23 53.68 -22.65 15.30
C LYS A 23 52.96 -22.53 16.65
N GLY A 24 51.65 -22.26 16.62
CA GLY A 24 50.76 -22.45 17.76
C GLY A 24 50.02 -21.20 18.20
N ALA A 25 49.04 -20.75 17.41
CA ALA A 25 47.96 -19.93 17.92
C ALA A 25 46.75 -20.85 18.10
N GLU A 26 46.59 -21.38 19.31
CA GLU A 26 45.32 -21.98 19.72
C GLU A 26 44.24 -20.90 19.61
N GLN A 27 43.26 -21.14 18.75
CA GLN A 27 42.02 -20.36 18.69
C GLN A 27 41.26 -20.60 19.99
N PHE A 28 41.40 -19.67 20.93
CA PHE A 28 40.59 -19.62 22.13
C PHE A 28 39.18 -19.15 21.72
N GLU A 29 38.30 -20.10 21.36
CA GLU A 29 36.85 -19.85 21.16
C GLU A 29 36.21 -19.50 22.51
N ILE A 30 36.36 -18.24 22.92
CA ILE A 30 35.54 -17.64 23.98
C ILE A 30 34.24 -17.19 23.31
N PHE A 31 33.10 -17.52 23.91
CA PHE A 31 31.72 -17.25 23.48
C PHE A 31 31.06 -18.40 22.70
N PRO A 32 30.46 -19.37 23.42
CA PRO A 32 29.41 -20.19 22.82
C PRO A 32 28.26 -19.27 22.34
N ASP A 33 27.87 -19.44 21.08
CA ASP A 33 26.76 -18.75 20.41
C ASP A 33 25.42 -19.11 21.07
N TYR A 34 25.13 -18.50 22.22
CA TYR A 34 23.86 -18.61 22.97
C TYR A 34 22.84 -17.55 22.54
N GLY A 35 22.76 -17.26 21.24
CA GLY A 35 21.64 -16.51 20.68
C GLY A 35 20.57 -17.48 20.16
N PRO A 36 19.26 -17.31 20.45
CA PRO A 36 18.25 -18.02 19.69
C PRO A 36 18.44 -17.65 18.22
N ARG A 37 18.68 -18.65 17.34
CA ARG A 37 18.70 -18.46 15.89
C ARG A 37 17.28 -18.08 15.44
N ILE A 38 16.91 -16.82 15.63
CA ILE A 38 15.64 -16.29 15.15
C ILE A 38 15.65 -16.47 13.64
N ASN A 39 14.73 -17.30 13.14
CA ASN A 39 14.66 -17.64 11.73
C ASN A 39 14.43 -16.35 10.92
N ARG A 40 15.34 -16.03 9.99
CA ARG A 40 15.28 -14.84 9.12
C ARG A 40 13.90 -14.67 8.46
N ARG A 41 13.20 -15.76 8.14
CA ARG A 41 11.83 -15.70 7.59
C ARG A 41 10.82 -15.11 8.57
N HIS A 42 10.92 -15.46 9.85
CA HIS A 42 10.04 -14.95 10.90
C HIS A 42 10.33 -13.47 11.16
N MET A 43 11.60 -13.07 11.13
CA MET A 43 11.97 -11.64 11.23
C MET A 43 11.40 -10.81 10.08
N VAL A 44 11.49 -11.32 8.84
CA VAL A 44 10.93 -10.62 7.68
C VAL A 44 9.41 -10.56 7.76
N ALA A 45 8.74 -11.65 8.13
CA ALA A 45 7.28 -11.65 8.32
C ALA A 45 6.85 -10.66 9.40
N ALA A 46 7.55 -10.65 10.55
CA ALA A 46 7.31 -9.68 11.62
C ALA A 46 7.54 -8.25 11.14
N ALA A 47 8.59 -7.99 10.36
CA ALA A 47 8.87 -6.66 9.82
C ALA A 47 7.78 -6.20 8.83
N VAL A 48 7.27 -7.09 7.97
CA VAL A 48 6.17 -6.77 7.03
C VAL A 48 4.90 -6.34 7.76
N VAL A 49 4.67 -6.87 8.96
CA VAL A 49 3.54 -6.47 9.81
C VAL A 49 3.87 -5.20 10.62
N ALA A 50 5.04 -5.15 11.23
CA ALA A 50 5.43 -4.10 12.17
C ALA A 50 5.69 -2.75 11.49
N VAL A 51 6.28 -2.73 10.29
CA VAL A 51 6.60 -1.49 9.56
C VAL A 51 5.35 -0.64 9.27
N PRO A 52 4.30 -1.16 8.63
CA PRO A 52 3.09 -0.37 8.41
C PRO A 52 2.37 -0.04 9.73
N LEU A 53 2.43 -0.88 10.77
CA LEU A 53 1.90 -0.50 12.09
C LEU A 53 2.64 0.71 12.68
N LEU A 54 3.97 0.71 12.60
CA LEU A 54 4.80 1.81 13.09
C LEU A 54 4.48 3.12 12.37
N PHE A 55 4.45 3.12 11.03
CA PHE A 55 4.12 4.33 10.26
C PHE A 55 2.66 4.75 10.43
N GLY A 56 1.73 3.78 10.49
CA GLY A 56 0.32 4.03 10.76
C GLY A 56 0.12 4.73 12.11
N PHE A 57 0.73 4.19 13.16
CA PHE A 57 0.63 4.75 14.51
C PHE A 57 1.32 6.10 14.63
N THR A 58 2.57 6.22 14.17
CA THR A 58 3.32 7.49 14.26
C THR A 58 2.68 8.59 13.42
N GLY A 59 2.23 8.28 12.21
CA GLY A 59 1.49 9.22 11.36
C GLY A 59 0.19 9.67 12.01
N LEU A 60 -0.59 8.73 12.56
CA LEU A 60 -1.83 9.04 13.26
C LEU A 60 -1.55 9.90 14.50
N ALA A 61 -0.54 9.57 15.30
CA ALA A 61 -0.17 10.31 16.50
C ALA A 61 0.24 11.76 16.18
N ILE A 62 1.06 11.97 15.14
CA ILE A 62 1.47 13.32 14.70
C ILE A 62 0.24 14.14 14.27
N ARG A 63 -0.62 13.57 13.41
CA ARG A 63 -1.83 14.27 12.93
C ARG A 63 -2.81 14.54 14.06
N TYR A 64 -3.00 13.57 14.95
CA TYR A 64 -3.86 13.72 16.13
C TYR A 64 -3.34 14.84 17.04
N ALA A 65 -2.04 14.84 17.37
CA ALA A 65 -1.44 15.87 18.21
C ALA A 65 -1.57 17.28 17.61
N ALA A 66 -1.34 17.42 16.29
CA ALA A 66 -1.48 18.68 15.59
C ALA A 66 -2.93 19.21 15.58
N VAL A 67 -3.92 18.34 15.47
CA VAL A 67 -5.34 18.74 15.55
C VAL A 67 -5.72 19.02 17.00
N ALA A 68 -5.34 18.16 17.93
CA ALA A 68 -5.62 18.29 19.36
C ALA A 68 -5.07 19.60 19.93
N SER A 69 -3.92 20.10 19.45
CA SER A 69 -3.37 21.39 19.88
C SER A 69 -4.19 22.61 19.43
N THR A 70 -5.20 22.42 18.58
CA THR A 70 -6.08 23.49 18.09
C THR A 70 -7.51 23.38 18.63
N LEU A 71 -7.81 22.32 19.39
CA LEU A 71 -9.14 22.06 19.95
C LEU A 71 -9.16 22.32 21.46
N ALA A 72 -10.27 22.90 21.96
CA ALA A 72 -10.48 23.07 23.39
C ALA A 72 -10.70 21.73 24.11
N GLU A 73 -11.47 20.83 23.49
CA GLU A 73 -11.80 19.50 24.01
C GLU A 73 -11.34 18.44 22.99
N PRO A 74 -10.10 17.96 23.09
CA PRO A 74 -9.58 16.96 22.18
C PRO A 74 -10.16 15.57 22.45
N GLY A 75 -10.47 14.85 21.38
CA GLY A 75 -10.92 13.47 21.43
C GLY A 75 -10.85 12.84 20.05
N PHE A 76 -10.88 11.51 19.97
CA PHE A 76 -10.72 10.82 18.68
C PHE A 76 -11.84 11.17 17.69
N GLU A 77 -13.08 11.29 18.17
CA GLU A 77 -14.20 11.71 17.34
C GLU A 77 -14.06 13.17 16.86
N ALA A 78 -13.59 14.07 17.73
CA ALA A 78 -13.32 15.47 17.38
C ALA A 78 -12.20 15.57 16.33
N TYR A 79 -11.15 14.77 16.47
CA TYR A 79 -10.09 14.61 15.47
C TYR A 79 -10.64 14.11 14.13
N ALA A 80 -11.43 13.03 14.15
CA ALA A 80 -12.00 12.44 12.94
C ALA A 80 -12.92 13.43 12.22
N ARG A 81 -13.72 14.21 12.97
CA ARG A 81 -14.53 15.31 12.42
C ARG A 81 -13.68 16.44 11.85
N ALA A 82 -12.61 16.85 12.53
CA ALA A 82 -11.75 17.95 12.06
C ALA A 82 -11.06 17.63 10.71
N LEU A 83 -10.71 16.36 10.50
CA LEU A 83 -10.17 15.85 9.24
C LEU A 83 -11.23 15.49 8.19
N CYS A 84 -12.51 15.49 8.56
CA CYS A 84 -13.59 15.34 7.61
C CYS A 84 -13.80 16.67 6.87
N ARG A 85 -13.16 16.81 5.72
CA ARG A 85 -13.22 18.00 4.86
C ARG A 85 -13.57 17.60 3.43
N TRP A 86 -14.05 18.58 2.66
CA TRP A 86 -14.43 18.42 1.25
C TRP A 86 -15.42 17.26 1.06
N ASP A 87 -15.02 16.24 0.29
CA ASP A 87 -15.86 15.12 -0.10
C ASP A 87 -16.26 14.19 1.05
N CYS A 88 -15.55 14.28 2.19
CA CYS A 88 -15.85 13.47 3.35
C CYS A 88 -17.32 13.61 3.82
N HIS A 89 -17.86 14.83 3.80
CA HIS A 89 -19.24 15.07 4.23
C HIS A 89 -20.26 14.36 3.32
N TRP A 90 -19.99 14.27 2.02
CA TRP A 90 -20.84 13.52 1.10
C TRP A 90 -20.84 12.02 1.43
N TYR A 91 -19.68 11.44 1.74
CA TYR A 91 -19.59 10.03 2.14
C TYR A 91 -20.29 9.74 3.48
N VAL A 92 -20.15 10.63 4.47
CA VAL A 92 -20.90 10.53 5.75
C VAL A 92 -22.39 10.51 5.46
N ASP A 93 -22.86 11.45 4.66
CA ASP A 93 -24.27 11.59 4.37
C ASP A 93 -24.85 10.40 3.60
N ILE A 94 -24.14 9.89 2.58
CA ILE A 94 -24.57 8.68 1.85
C ILE A 94 -24.64 7.50 2.82
N SER A 95 -23.67 7.38 3.72
CA SER A 95 -23.63 6.28 4.68
C SER A 95 -24.79 6.35 5.66
N GLU A 96 -25.18 7.55 6.10
CA GLU A 96 -26.23 7.79 7.09
C GLU A 96 -27.64 7.79 6.51
N ARG A 97 -27.81 8.45 5.37
CA ARG A 97 -29.12 8.82 4.77
C ARG A 97 -29.37 8.19 3.40
N GLY A 98 -28.36 7.59 2.79
CA GLY A 98 -28.42 7.09 1.42
C GLY A 98 -28.33 8.22 0.38
N TYR A 99 -28.62 7.85 -0.87
CA TYR A 99 -28.65 8.79 -2.00
C TYR A 99 -29.98 9.55 -2.05
N GLU A 100 -29.94 10.79 -2.52
CA GLU A 100 -31.15 11.55 -2.83
C GLU A 100 -31.89 10.93 -4.02
N ARG A 101 -33.22 10.97 -3.97
CA ARG A 101 -34.07 10.56 -5.11
C ARG A 101 -34.23 11.67 -6.15
N PHE A 102 -34.19 12.93 -5.70
CA PHE A 102 -34.36 14.12 -6.53
C PHE A 102 -33.41 15.22 -6.04
N PRO A 103 -33.01 16.18 -6.89
CA PRO A 103 -32.22 17.33 -6.46
C PRO A 103 -32.94 18.05 -5.32
N ILE A 104 -32.22 18.42 -4.26
CA ILE A 104 -32.81 19.11 -3.11
C ILE A 104 -32.84 20.62 -3.42
N PRO A 105 -34.03 21.23 -3.62
CA PRO A 105 -34.12 22.65 -3.92
C PRO A 105 -33.48 23.47 -2.79
N ASN A 106 -32.72 24.50 -3.14
CA ASN A 106 -32.07 25.44 -2.21
C ASN A 106 -31.01 24.86 -1.24
N GLN A 107 -30.54 23.61 -1.42
CA GLN A 107 -29.40 23.07 -0.66
C GLN A 107 -28.20 22.76 -1.56
N SER A 108 -28.40 21.94 -2.60
CA SER A 108 -27.37 21.68 -3.60
C SER A 108 -28.02 21.38 -4.95
N ASN A 109 -27.56 22.09 -5.99
CA ASN A 109 -27.86 21.73 -7.38
C ASN A 109 -27.06 20.51 -7.85
N VAL A 110 -26.21 19.96 -6.98
CA VAL A 110 -25.36 18.80 -7.21
C VAL A 110 -25.83 17.69 -6.28
N GLY A 111 -26.40 16.62 -6.84
CA GLY A 111 -26.77 15.42 -6.09
C GLY A 111 -25.54 14.57 -5.73
N ARG A 112 -25.66 13.69 -4.74
CA ARG A 112 -24.55 12.80 -4.32
C ARG A 112 -24.24 11.69 -5.33
N TRP A 113 -24.94 11.64 -6.46
CA TRP A 113 -24.83 10.59 -7.47
C TRP A 113 -23.42 10.47 -8.11
N GLY A 114 -22.60 11.52 -8.03
CA GLY A 114 -21.20 11.46 -8.47
C GLY A 114 -20.29 10.61 -7.57
N PHE A 115 -20.72 10.32 -6.33
CA PHE A 115 -19.96 9.50 -5.39
C PHE A 115 -20.35 8.04 -5.53
N PHE A 116 -19.36 7.19 -5.79
CA PHE A 116 -19.55 5.77 -6.04
C PHE A 116 -19.88 4.99 -4.75
N PRO A 117 -20.70 3.94 -4.82
CA PRO A 117 -21.42 3.43 -3.65
C PRO A 117 -20.62 2.50 -2.76
N PHE A 118 -19.57 1.83 -3.26
CA PHE A 118 -19.02 0.68 -2.53
C PHE A 118 -18.45 1.07 -1.16
N TYR A 119 -17.68 2.16 -1.09
CA TYR A 119 -17.08 2.57 0.17
C TYR A 119 -18.08 3.10 1.21
N PRO A 120 -18.99 4.05 0.88
CA PRO A 120 -19.99 4.49 1.84
C PRO A 120 -20.97 3.37 2.24
N LEU A 121 -21.32 2.47 1.32
CA LEU A 121 -22.14 1.31 1.67
C LEU A 121 -21.43 0.36 2.65
N LEU A 122 -20.13 0.12 2.47
CA LEU A 122 -19.33 -0.67 3.41
C LEU A 122 -19.37 -0.05 4.82
N VAL A 123 -19.19 1.26 4.93
CA VAL A 123 -19.28 1.97 6.23
C VAL A 123 -20.70 1.92 6.78
N ALA A 124 -21.73 2.05 5.94
CA ALA A 124 -23.14 1.94 6.34
C ALA A 124 -23.47 0.56 6.93
N VAL A 125 -22.92 -0.52 6.35
CA VAL A 125 -23.08 -1.88 6.88
C VAL A 125 -22.34 -2.02 8.22
N ILE A 126 -21.12 -1.51 8.34
CA ILE A 126 -20.36 -1.59 9.60
C ILE A 126 -21.07 -0.81 10.72
N ARG A 127 -21.56 0.41 10.48
CA ARG A 127 -22.30 1.19 11.49
C ARG A 127 -23.64 0.56 11.88
N ALA A 128 -24.25 -0.25 11.02
CA ALA A 128 -25.47 -0.98 11.36
C ALA A 128 -25.21 -2.07 12.42
N ILE A 129 -23.96 -2.52 12.53
CA ILE A 129 -23.53 -3.55 13.49
C ILE A 129 -22.94 -2.93 14.76
N PHE A 130 -22.24 -1.80 14.65
CA PHE A 130 -21.55 -1.15 15.77
C PHE A 130 -22.14 0.22 16.12
N PRO A 131 -22.40 0.53 17.41
CA PRO A 131 -23.02 1.78 17.85
C PRO A 131 -22.01 2.93 17.96
N PHE A 132 -21.19 3.15 16.93
CA PHE A 132 -20.23 4.25 16.88
C PHE A 132 -20.64 5.34 15.88
N PRO A 133 -20.22 6.59 16.09
CA PRO A 133 -20.42 7.66 15.12
C PRO A 133 -19.86 7.29 13.74
N THR A 134 -20.58 7.58 12.67
CA THR A 134 -20.22 7.21 11.29
C THR A 134 -18.80 7.61 10.93
N ILE A 135 -18.37 8.81 11.33
CA ILE A 135 -17.03 9.32 11.04
C ILE A 135 -15.92 8.51 11.72
N VAL A 136 -16.17 7.99 12.94
CA VAL A 136 -15.23 7.14 13.66
C VAL A 136 -15.11 5.79 12.96
N VAL A 137 -16.26 5.19 12.60
CA VAL A 137 -16.30 3.92 11.83
C VAL A 137 -15.54 4.07 10.52
N ALA A 138 -15.79 5.15 9.78
CA ALA A 138 -15.12 5.42 8.52
C ALA A 138 -13.62 5.65 8.66
N THR A 139 -13.18 6.46 9.64
CA THR A 139 -11.76 6.68 9.91
C THR A 139 -11.03 5.37 10.24
N VAL A 140 -11.63 4.51 11.07
CA VAL A 140 -11.06 3.19 11.39
C VAL A 140 -11.04 2.29 10.15
N ALA A 141 -12.10 2.29 9.34
CA ALA A 141 -12.14 1.54 8.09
C ALA A 141 -11.06 2.02 7.09
N SER A 142 -10.83 3.33 6.96
CA SER A 142 -9.75 3.91 6.16
C SER A 142 -8.38 3.45 6.64
N LEU A 143 -8.12 3.53 7.95
CA LEU A 143 -6.87 3.06 8.54
C LEU A 143 -6.64 1.56 8.28
N ALA A 144 -7.68 0.75 8.45
CA ALA A 144 -7.62 -0.68 8.18
C ALA A 144 -7.36 -0.99 6.70
N CYS A 145 -8.02 -0.28 5.78
CA CYS A 145 -7.79 -0.43 4.34
C CYS A 145 -6.37 -0.05 3.94
N SER A 146 -5.87 1.09 4.44
CA SER A 146 -4.50 1.57 4.18
C SER A 146 -3.45 0.60 4.72
N TYR A 147 -3.68 0.06 5.92
CA TYR A 147 -2.83 -0.96 6.51
C TYR A 147 -2.83 -2.26 5.69
N ALA A 148 -4.02 -2.75 5.32
CA ALA A 148 -4.15 -3.95 4.48
C ALA A 148 -3.50 -3.75 3.10
N ALA A 149 -3.57 -2.55 2.52
CA ALA A 149 -2.91 -2.23 1.26
C ALA A 149 -1.40 -2.40 1.37
N CYS A 150 -0.79 -1.95 2.47
CA CYS A 150 0.62 -2.20 2.76
C CYS A 150 0.93 -3.70 2.84
N LEU A 151 0.10 -4.52 3.50
CA LEU A 151 0.35 -5.96 3.57
C LEU A 151 0.30 -6.64 2.20
N VAL A 152 -0.69 -6.26 1.37
CA VAL A 152 -0.85 -6.75 0.00
C VAL A 152 0.29 -6.31 -0.92
N ALA A 153 0.87 -5.13 -0.69
CA ALA A 153 1.95 -4.57 -1.49
C ALA A 153 3.30 -5.30 -1.33
N TRP A 154 3.55 -5.98 -0.21
CA TRP A 154 4.83 -6.65 0.04
C TRP A 154 5.31 -7.57 -1.11
N PRO A 155 4.52 -8.54 -1.58
CA PRO A 155 4.89 -9.36 -2.73
C PRO A 155 5.00 -8.54 -4.03
N LEU A 156 4.28 -7.44 -4.19
CA LEU A 156 4.33 -6.59 -5.39
C LEU A 156 5.66 -5.85 -5.48
N LEU A 157 6.20 -5.39 -4.35
CA LEU A 157 7.49 -4.71 -4.25
C LEU A 157 8.69 -5.66 -4.29
N LYS A 158 8.52 -6.84 -4.92
CA LYS A 158 9.57 -7.86 -5.10
C LYS A 158 10.26 -8.28 -3.78
N LYS A 159 9.56 -8.15 -2.63
CA LYS A 159 10.12 -8.40 -1.29
C LYS A 159 11.35 -7.54 -0.97
N ASN A 160 11.45 -6.35 -1.55
CA ASN A 160 12.48 -5.37 -1.24
C ASN A 160 12.03 -4.53 -0.03
N MET A 161 12.73 -4.67 1.09
CA MET A 161 12.39 -3.98 2.34
C MET A 161 12.52 -2.45 2.25
N GLN A 162 13.50 -1.93 1.50
CA GLN A 162 13.68 -0.48 1.36
C GLN A 162 12.51 0.15 0.61
N ALA A 163 12.12 -0.45 -0.52
CA ALA A 163 10.95 -0.02 -1.27
C ALA A 163 9.66 -0.14 -0.44
N TYR A 164 9.56 -1.20 0.36
CA TYR A 164 8.42 -1.44 1.25
C TYR A 164 8.28 -0.38 2.34
N VAL A 165 9.38 -0.06 3.02
CA VAL A 165 9.43 0.98 4.06
C VAL A 165 9.05 2.33 3.46
N LEU A 166 9.58 2.69 2.29
CA LEU A 166 9.23 3.94 1.60
C LEU A 166 7.74 3.99 1.24
N TYR A 167 7.20 2.90 0.67
CA TYR A 167 5.78 2.81 0.36
C TYR A 167 4.90 3.02 1.60
N CYS A 168 5.21 2.33 2.70
CA CYS A 168 4.47 2.47 3.96
C CYS A 168 4.59 3.88 4.55
N ALA A 169 5.80 4.46 4.51
CA ALA A 169 6.07 5.81 5.02
C ALA A 169 5.23 6.85 4.25
N PHE A 170 5.25 6.82 2.92
CA PHE A 170 4.48 7.77 2.11
C PHE A 170 2.96 7.60 2.30
N LEU A 171 2.46 6.37 2.34
CA LEU A 171 1.03 6.09 2.45
C LEU A 171 0.47 6.47 3.83
N LEU A 172 1.19 6.14 4.91
CA LEU A 172 0.66 6.20 6.28
C LEU A 172 1.14 7.40 7.10
N SER A 173 2.31 7.97 6.77
CA SER A 173 2.91 9.09 7.50
C SER A 173 3.32 10.27 6.60
N GLY A 174 3.29 10.11 5.28
CA GLY A 174 3.68 11.14 4.33
C GLY A 174 2.73 12.35 4.30
N PRO A 175 3.04 13.40 3.54
CA PRO A 175 2.25 14.63 3.53
C PRO A 175 0.79 14.43 3.11
N PHE A 176 0.51 13.45 2.24
CA PHE A 176 -0.84 13.13 1.75
C PHE A 176 -1.54 12.02 2.54
N SER A 177 -0.92 11.51 3.61
CA SER A 177 -1.43 10.41 4.43
C SER A 177 -2.80 10.70 5.06
N PHE A 178 -3.21 11.97 5.19
CA PHE A 178 -4.54 12.30 5.72
C PHE A 178 -5.67 11.77 4.82
N HIS A 179 -5.48 11.69 3.49
CA HIS A 179 -6.46 11.08 2.59
C HIS A 179 -6.68 9.59 2.90
N PHE A 180 -5.68 8.96 3.51
CA PHE A 180 -5.65 7.55 3.86
C PHE A 180 -6.18 7.27 5.27
N THR A 181 -6.56 8.32 6.03
CA THR A 181 -7.05 8.23 7.41
C THR A 181 -8.37 8.94 7.67
N THR A 182 -8.98 9.56 6.66
CA THR A 182 -10.30 10.21 6.75
C THR A 182 -11.32 9.49 5.85
N PHE A 183 -12.60 9.86 5.90
CA PHE A 183 -13.64 9.19 5.12
C PHE A 183 -13.59 9.58 3.64
N LEU A 184 -12.67 8.99 2.90
CA LEU A 184 -12.51 9.13 1.46
C LEU A 184 -12.29 7.75 0.83
N SER A 185 -12.65 7.57 -0.43
CA SER A 185 -12.57 6.29 -1.16
C SER A 185 -11.15 5.75 -1.41
N GLU A 186 -10.15 6.61 -1.29
CA GLU A 186 -8.74 6.43 -1.67
C GLU A 186 -8.05 5.25 -0.96
N PRO A 187 -8.18 5.04 0.37
CA PRO A 187 -7.70 3.85 1.06
C PRO A 187 -8.20 2.54 0.42
N LEU A 188 -9.51 2.46 0.17
CA LEU A 188 -10.12 1.26 -0.38
C LEU A 188 -9.72 1.07 -1.85
N PHE A 189 -9.65 2.16 -2.61
CA PHE A 189 -9.19 2.14 -3.99
C PHE A 189 -7.76 1.59 -4.10
N VAL A 190 -6.83 2.04 -3.25
CA VAL A 190 -5.44 1.56 -3.25
C VAL A 190 -5.35 0.10 -2.81
N LEU A 191 -6.12 -0.32 -1.80
CA LEU A 191 -6.20 -1.73 -1.37
C LEU A 191 -6.68 -2.64 -2.51
N LEU A 192 -7.78 -2.29 -3.17
CA LEU A 192 -8.37 -3.09 -4.25
C LEU A 192 -7.45 -3.10 -5.48
N THR A 193 -6.85 -1.97 -5.84
CA THR A 193 -5.86 -1.89 -6.92
C THR A 193 -4.68 -2.83 -6.65
N SER A 194 -4.14 -2.78 -5.44
CA SER A 194 -3.05 -3.68 -5.01
C SER A 194 -3.49 -5.14 -5.04
N SER A 195 -4.74 -5.42 -4.65
CA SER A 195 -5.32 -6.77 -4.66
C SER A 195 -5.48 -7.31 -6.08
N VAL A 196 -5.91 -6.48 -7.04
CA VAL A 196 -5.95 -6.84 -8.47
C VAL A 196 -4.55 -7.20 -8.96
N PHE A 197 -3.55 -6.34 -8.75
CA PHE A 197 -2.18 -6.64 -9.19
C PHE A 197 -1.59 -7.88 -8.51
N LEU A 198 -1.93 -8.14 -7.25
CA LEU A 198 -1.50 -9.35 -6.55
C LEU A 198 -2.15 -10.60 -7.12
N ALA A 199 -3.45 -10.53 -7.43
CA ALA A 199 -4.17 -11.62 -8.07
C ALA A 199 -3.62 -11.92 -9.48
N LEU A 200 -3.36 -10.87 -10.27
CA LEU A 200 -2.71 -10.98 -11.59
C LEU A 200 -1.32 -11.61 -11.49
N LYS A 201 -0.50 -11.17 -10.54
CA LYS A 201 0.83 -11.74 -10.27
C LYS A 201 0.77 -13.24 -9.90
N ARG A 202 -0.33 -13.67 -9.27
CA ARG A 202 -0.60 -15.08 -8.92
C ARG A 202 -1.33 -15.84 -10.03
N SER A 203 -1.58 -15.22 -11.18
CA SER A 203 -2.41 -15.76 -12.28
C SER A 203 -3.81 -16.20 -11.83
N SER A 204 -4.34 -15.59 -10.77
CA SER A 204 -5.66 -15.87 -10.21
C SER A 204 -6.69 -14.90 -10.79
N TYR A 205 -7.10 -15.16 -12.03
CA TYR A 205 -8.02 -14.31 -12.78
C TYR A 205 -9.40 -14.10 -12.14
N PRO A 206 -10.03 -15.09 -11.50
CA PRO A 206 -11.29 -14.86 -10.79
C PRO A 206 -11.16 -13.83 -9.65
N ALA A 207 -10.10 -13.94 -8.85
CA ALA A 207 -9.82 -12.97 -7.79
C ALA A 207 -9.50 -11.58 -8.34
N ALA A 208 -8.79 -11.51 -9.48
CA ALA A 208 -8.53 -10.25 -10.18
C ALA A 208 -9.85 -9.64 -10.67
N GLY A 209 -10.73 -10.41 -11.30
CA GLY A 209 -12.05 -9.98 -11.75
C GLY A 209 -12.92 -9.45 -10.61
N ILE A 210 -13.08 -10.21 -9.52
CA ILE A 210 -13.85 -9.77 -8.34
C ILE A 210 -13.27 -8.48 -7.76
N SER A 211 -11.95 -8.41 -7.60
CA SER A 211 -11.28 -7.20 -7.07
C SER A 211 -11.47 -6.01 -8.01
N SER A 212 -11.44 -6.21 -9.33
CA SER A 212 -11.70 -5.19 -10.35
C SER A 212 -13.16 -4.72 -10.34
N ALA A 213 -14.12 -5.63 -10.15
CA ALA A 213 -15.54 -5.30 -10.01
C ALA A 213 -15.77 -4.41 -8.78
N LEU A 214 -15.19 -4.78 -7.64
CA LEU A 214 -15.25 -3.96 -6.43
C LEU A 214 -14.52 -2.62 -6.62
N LEU A 215 -13.37 -2.61 -7.31
CA LEU A 215 -12.61 -1.39 -7.60
C LEU A 215 -13.40 -0.42 -8.47
N SER A 216 -14.06 -0.89 -9.52
CA SER A 216 -14.93 -0.04 -10.37
C SER A 216 -16.16 0.47 -9.63
N ALA A 217 -16.63 -0.22 -8.59
CA ALA A 217 -17.67 0.27 -7.68
C ALA A 217 -17.17 1.31 -6.65
N THR A 218 -15.85 1.53 -6.52
CA THR A 218 -15.31 2.59 -5.64
C THR A 218 -15.15 3.93 -6.33
N ARG A 219 -14.76 3.93 -7.61
CA ARG A 219 -14.52 5.12 -8.43
C ARG A 219 -14.62 4.77 -9.91
N LEU A 220 -15.07 5.71 -10.74
CA LEU A 220 -15.14 5.57 -12.21
C LEU A 220 -13.82 5.07 -12.82
N VAL A 221 -12.70 5.66 -12.39
CA VAL A 221 -11.35 5.33 -12.91
C VAL A 221 -10.97 3.86 -12.66
N GLY A 222 -11.60 3.21 -11.67
CA GLY A 222 -11.36 1.79 -11.36
C GLY A 222 -11.67 0.85 -12.52
N VAL A 223 -12.57 1.23 -13.44
CA VAL A 223 -12.88 0.44 -14.64
C VAL A 223 -11.67 0.21 -15.54
N LEU A 224 -10.71 1.14 -15.54
CA LEU A 224 -9.53 1.08 -16.41
C LEU A 224 -8.57 -0.07 -16.05
N VAL A 225 -8.72 -0.68 -14.87
CA VAL A 225 -7.89 -1.83 -14.46
C VAL A 225 -8.11 -3.06 -15.34
N VAL A 226 -9.22 -3.11 -16.09
CA VAL A 226 -9.46 -4.16 -17.09
C VAL A 226 -8.34 -4.19 -18.14
N PHE A 227 -7.78 -3.04 -18.51
CA PHE A 227 -6.66 -2.97 -19.45
C PHE A 227 -5.40 -3.60 -18.88
N ALA A 228 -5.09 -3.33 -17.60
CA ALA A 228 -3.96 -3.99 -16.93
C ALA A 228 -4.14 -5.52 -16.87
N THR A 229 -5.38 -5.97 -16.64
CA THR A 229 -5.74 -7.39 -16.65
C THR A 229 -5.51 -8.02 -18.03
N VAL A 230 -6.00 -7.39 -19.10
CA VAL A 230 -5.82 -7.87 -20.48
C VAL A 230 -4.35 -7.84 -20.91
N ILE A 231 -3.60 -6.80 -20.50
CA ILE A 231 -2.16 -6.72 -20.77
C ILE A 231 -1.41 -7.87 -20.11
N GLU A 232 -1.70 -8.19 -18.84
CA GLU A 232 -1.06 -9.34 -18.17
C GLU A 232 -1.44 -10.66 -18.83
N MET A 233 -2.71 -10.86 -19.20
CA MET A 233 -3.14 -12.03 -19.97
C MET A 233 -2.37 -12.16 -21.29
N PHE A 234 -2.18 -11.04 -22.00
CA PHE A 234 -1.41 -11.02 -23.24
C PHE A 234 0.07 -11.35 -23.00
N GLN A 235 0.69 -10.78 -21.96
CA GLN A 235 2.06 -11.12 -21.58
C GLN A 235 2.23 -12.59 -21.23
N GLN A 236 1.26 -13.18 -20.50
CA GLN A 236 1.28 -14.61 -20.17
C GLN A 236 1.16 -15.47 -21.43
N HIS A 237 0.25 -15.13 -22.35
CA HIS A 237 0.09 -15.82 -23.63
C HIS A 237 1.37 -15.78 -24.47
N ARG A 238 2.02 -14.61 -24.53
CA ARG A 238 3.30 -14.43 -25.25
C ARG A 238 4.44 -15.23 -24.61
N LYS A 239 4.52 -15.26 -23.27
CA LYS A 239 5.51 -16.10 -22.54
C LYS A 239 5.27 -17.60 -22.77
N GLY A 240 4.03 -18.01 -22.99
CA GLY A 240 3.65 -19.38 -23.37
C GLY A 240 3.90 -19.73 -24.84
N GLY A 241 4.55 -18.86 -25.63
CA GLY A 241 4.84 -19.09 -27.05
C GLY A 241 3.69 -18.73 -28.00
N GLY A 242 2.58 -18.19 -27.50
CA GLY A 242 1.45 -17.76 -28.30
C GLY A 242 1.78 -16.59 -29.23
N SER A 243 1.26 -16.62 -30.46
CA SER A 243 1.34 -15.49 -31.38
C SER A 243 0.32 -14.40 -30.98
N PRO A 244 0.54 -13.11 -31.32
CA PRO A 244 -0.43 -12.05 -31.03
C PRO A 244 -1.79 -12.30 -31.68
N LEU A 245 -1.80 -12.91 -32.86
CA LEU A 245 -3.01 -13.22 -33.62
C LEU A 245 -3.85 -14.34 -32.98
N SER A 246 -3.24 -15.24 -32.22
CA SER A 246 -3.98 -16.30 -31.52
C SER A 246 -4.54 -15.87 -30.17
N PHE A 247 -4.18 -14.69 -29.67
CA PHE A 247 -4.60 -14.21 -28.35
C PHE A 247 -6.13 -14.16 -28.17
N PRO A 248 -6.93 -13.58 -29.10
CA PRO A 248 -8.38 -13.54 -28.91
C PRO A 248 -8.99 -14.94 -28.83
N ARG A 249 -8.53 -15.87 -29.68
CA ARG A 249 -8.99 -17.27 -29.65
C ARG A 249 -8.60 -17.97 -28.34
N TRP A 250 -7.41 -17.68 -27.83
CA TRP A 250 -6.95 -18.24 -26.56
C TRP A 250 -7.78 -17.73 -25.37
N VAL A 251 -8.08 -16.43 -25.32
CA VAL A 251 -8.97 -15.86 -24.29
C VAL A 251 -10.37 -16.46 -24.40
N LEU A 252 -10.93 -16.58 -25.62
CA LEU A 252 -12.26 -17.16 -25.84
C LEU A 252 -12.35 -18.63 -25.42
N GLY A 253 -11.25 -19.39 -25.51
CA GLY A 253 -11.18 -20.78 -25.06
C GLY A 253 -11.03 -20.95 -23.55
N ARG A 254 -10.93 -19.85 -22.79
CA ARG A 254 -10.64 -19.85 -21.36
C ARG A 254 -11.72 -19.07 -20.59
N PRO A 255 -12.77 -19.75 -20.08
CA PRO A 255 -13.89 -19.07 -19.45
C PRO A 255 -13.48 -18.27 -18.21
N ASP A 256 -12.44 -18.70 -17.49
CA ASP A 256 -11.86 -18.00 -16.35
C ASP A 256 -11.34 -16.59 -16.72
N LEU A 257 -10.74 -16.44 -17.90
CA LEU A 257 -10.24 -15.15 -18.39
C LEU A 257 -11.37 -14.25 -18.86
N LEU A 258 -12.33 -14.80 -19.60
CA LEU A 258 -13.50 -14.08 -20.05
C LEU A 258 -14.31 -13.51 -18.89
N VAL A 259 -14.59 -14.34 -17.88
CA VAL A 259 -15.31 -13.89 -16.68
C VAL A 259 -14.56 -12.76 -15.99
N ALA A 260 -13.22 -12.85 -15.87
CA ALA A 260 -12.44 -11.77 -15.26
C ALA A 260 -12.55 -10.44 -16.03
N ILE A 261 -12.52 -10.49 -17.37
CA ILE A 261 -12.67 -9.28 -18.21
C ILE A 261 -14.10 -8.72 -18.09
N LEU A 262 -15.12 -9.57 -18.23
CA LEU A 262 -16.53 -9.16 -18.26
C LEU A 262 -17.01 -8.66 -16.90
N ILE A 263 -16.52 -9.23 -15.80
CA ILE A 263 -16.91 -8.81 -14.45
C ILE A 263 -16.18 -7.55 -13.99
N SER A 264 -15.02 -7.21 -14.58
CA SER A 264 -14.21 -6.05 -14.18
C SER A 264 -15.01 -4.73 -14.13
N PRO A 265 -15.85 -4.38 -15.11
CA PRO A 265 -16.67 -3.17 -15.06
C PRO A 265 -18.01 -3.34 -14.31
N ALA A 266 -18.31 -4.52 -13.75
CA ALA A 266 -19.63 -4.81 -13.18
C ALA A 266 -20.01 -3.86 -12.02
N GLY A 267 -19.04 -3.40 -11.23
CA GLY A 267 -19.29 -2.45 -10.15
C GLY A 267 -19.75 -1.08 -10.63
N LEU A 268 -19.16 -0.59 -11.72
CA LEU A 268 -19.59 0.63 -12.40
C LEU A 268 -21.01 0.48 -12.96
N PHE A 269 -21.25 -0.60 -13.70
CA PHE A 269 -22.55 -0.86 -14.35
C PHE A 269 -23.67 -1.22 -13.36
N ALA A 270 -23.35 -1.73 -12.19
CA ALA A 270 -24.36 -1.95 -11.15
C ALA A 270 -24.86 -0.64 -10.52
N TYR A 271 -24.12 0.47 -10.69
CA TYR A 271 -24.43 1.75 -10.10
C TYR A 271 -25.07 2.75 -11.07
N ILE A 272 -24.66 2.73 -12.34
CA ILE A 272 -25.23 3.56 -13.42
C ILE A 272 -26.54 2.96 -13.92
#